data_AF-A0A3C1BKG3-F1
#
_entry.id   AF-A0A3C1BKG3-F1
#
_cell.length_a   1.000
_cell.length_b   1.000
_cell.length_c   1.000
_cell.angle_alpha   90.00
_cell.angle_beta   90.00
_cell.angle_gamma   90.00
#
_symmetry.space_group_name_H-M   'P 1'
#
loop_
_entity.id
_entity.type
_entity.pdbx_description
1 polymer ?
#
loop_
_entity_poly.entity_id
_entity_poly.type
_entity_poly.pdbx_seq_one_letter_code
_entity_poly.pdbx_strand_id
1 'polypeptide(L)'
;MFKRKIFIVGFGYQNDIIVVRQSKITLQTVKIDTNNVDSNRVCSFYETFSYYTFSGNVSLNIEIDSATHKLLDTVVVLTEKNERPFISFEKPTETKCKRKFFVGDESKFYIK
;
A
#
# COMPACT_ATOMS: atom_id res chain seq x y z
N MET A 1 -13.44 -18.05 -7.01
CA MET A 1 -12.63 -17.16 -6.16
C MET A 1 -11.17 -17.44 -6.44
N PHE A 2 -10.45 -16.50 -7.02
CA PHE A 2 -9.03 -16.63 -7.36
C PHE A 2 -8.22 -15.84 -6.35
N LYS A 3 -7.24 -16.51 -5.72
CA LYS A 3 -6.28 -15.89 -4.81
C LYS A 3 -5.12 -15.33 -5.64
N ARG A 4 -4.84 -14.03 -5.49
CA ARG A 4 -3.76 -13.34 -6.20
C ARG A 4 -2.88 -12.62 -5.20
N LYS A 5 -1.61 -12.40 -5.55
CA LYS A 5 -0.66 -11.66 -4.70
C LYS A 5 -0.52 -10.23 -5.19
N ILE A 6 -0.30 -9.33 -4.24
CA ILE A 6 0.09 -7.94 -4.45
C ILE A 6 1.16 -7.63 -3.41
N PHE A 7 2.13 -6.81 -3.78
CA PHE A 7 3.06 -6.25 -2.82
C PHE A 7 2.84 -4.75 -2.67
N ILE A 8 3.17 -4.27 -1.49
CA ILE A 8 3.12 -2.88 -1.08
C ILE A 8 4.51 -2.51 -0.59
N VAL A 9 5.04 -1.42 -1.12
CA VAL A 9 6.42 -0.97 -0.85
C VAL A 9 6.42 0.54 -0.69
N GLY A 10 7.47 1.08 -0.10
CA GLY A 10 7.73 2.51 -0.12
C GLY A 10 8.21 2.99 1.23
N PHE A 11 7.78 4.19 1.62
CA PHE A 11 8.23 4.85 2.83
C PHE A 11 7.06 5.28 3.70
N GLY A 12 7.23 5.19 5.01
CA GLY A 12 6.29 5.70 6.01
C GLY A 12 7.03 6.37 7.17
N TYR A 13 6.34 7.23 7.92
CA TYR A 13 6.90 7.73 9.17
C TYR A 13 6.79 6.66 10.25
N GLN A 14 7.66 6.78 11.25
CA GLN A 14 7.58 6.07 12.50
C GLN A 14 6.15 6.11 13.06
N ASN A 15 5.63 4.95 13.46
CA ASN A 15 4.28 4.75 13.99
C ASN A 15 3.13 4.89 12.97
N ASP A 16 3.41 5.10 11.68
CA ASP A 16 2.37 4.93 10.66
C ASP A 16 1.87 3.47 10.70
N ILE A 17 0.55 3.32 10.60
CA ILE A 17 -0.13 2.05 10.41
C ILE A 17 -0.83 2.11 9.06
N ILE A 18 -0.41 1.23 8.15
CA ILE A 18 -1.03 1.07 6.84
C ILE A 18 -1.95 -0.13 6.91
N VAL A 19 -3.23 0.07 6.62
CA VAL A 19 -4.21 -1.02 6.62
C VAL A 19 -4.76 -1.17 5.22
N VAL A 20 -4.69 -2.40 4.70
CA VAL A 20 -5.32 -2.77 3.43
C VAL A 20 -6.49 -3.69 3.72
N ARG A 21 -7.68 -3.32 3.23
CA ARG A 21 -8.90 -4.10 3.38
C ARG A 21 -9.52 -4.41 2.03
N GLN A 22 -10.27 -5.49 1.99
CA GLN A 22 -11.21 -5.79 0.92
C GLN A 22 -12.58 -5.91 1.56
N SER A 23 -13.47 -4.98 1.23
CA SER A 23 -14.75 -4.82 1.93
C SER A 23 -14.51 -4.63 3.44
N LYS A 24 -15.02 -5.52 4.30
CA LYS A 24 -14.82 -5.46 5.77
C LYS A 24 -13.64 -6.31 6.27
N ILE A 25 -12.94 -7.01 5.39
CA ILE A 25 -11.87 -7.94 5.76
C ILE A 25 -10.53 -7.23 5.65
N THR A 26 -9.79 -7.16 6.76
CA THR A 26 -8.40 -6.71 6.74
C THR A 26 -7.53 -7.77 6.08
N LEU A 27 -6.89 -7.42 4.97
CA LEU A 27 -5.96 -8.28 4.25
C LEU A 27 -4.53 -8.14 4.78
N GLN A 28 -4.14 -6.92 5.16
CA GLN A 28 -2.79 -6.62 5.65
C GLN A 28 -2.80 -5.43 6.61
N THR A 29 -1.97 -5.50 7.65
CA THR A 29 -1.61 -4.37 8.51
C THR A 29 -0.10 -4.23 8.52
N VAL A 30 0.42 -3.13 8.00
CA VAL A 30 1.84 -2.78 8.05
C VAL A 30 2.05 -1.78 9.18
N LYS A 31 2.89 -2.11 10.15
CA LYS A 31 3.34 -1.18 11.18
C LYS A 31 4.75 -0.74 10.83
N ILE A 32 4.97 0.55 10.63
CA ILE A 32 6.30 1.05 10.28
C ILE A 32 7.23 0.93 11.49
N ASP A 33 8.30 0.16 11.30
CA ASP A 33 9.31 -0.14 12.33
C ASP A 33 9.95 1.13 12.88
N THR A 34 10.16 1.14 14.20
CA THR A 34 10.78 2.22 14.95
C THR A 34 12.31 2.13 14.97
N ASN A 35 12.88 0.97 14.67
CA ASN A 35 14.30 0.69 14.91
C ASN A 35 15.22 1.09 13.76
N ASN A 36 14.68 1.34 12.56
CA ASN A 36 15.45 1.61 11.34
C ASN A 36 15.01 2.92 10.64
N VAL A 37 14.71 3.95 11.43
CA VAL A 37 14.24 5.24 10.90
C VAL A 37 15.40 6.20 10.59
N ASP A 38 15.25 7.02 9.55
CA ASP A 38 16.18 8.11 9.24
C ASP A 38 16.02 9.31 10.21
N SER A 39 16.83 10.35 10.02
CA SER A 39 16.78 11.57 10.84
C SER A 39 15.41 12.27 10.85
N ASN A 40 14.58 12.02 9.83
CA ASN A 40 13.24 12.57 9.68
C ASN A 40 12.17 11.59 10.19
N ARG A 41 12.58 10.54 10.90
CA ARG A 41 11.72 9.46 11.40
C ARG A 41 11.00 8.71 10.29
N VAL A 42 11.59 8.60 9.10
CA VAL A 42 11.04 7.87 7.96
C VAL A 42 11.78 6.56 7.78
N CYS A 43 11.05 5.48 7.51
CA CYS A 43 11.61 4.16 7.20
C CYS A 43 10.99 3.60 5.92
N SER A 44 11.78 2.81 5.18
CA SER A 44 11.27 2.03 4.05
C SER A 44 10.61 0.74 4.53
N PHE A 45 9.58 0.29 3.82
CA PHE A 45 8.91 -0.99 4.10
C PHE A 45 8.61 -1.75 2.82
N TYR A 46 8.45 -3.06 2.94
CA TYR A 46 8.07 -3.96 1.86
C TYR A 46 7.25 -5.11 2.44
N GLU A 47 6.02 -5.28 1.96
CA GLU A 47 5.11 -6.32 2.42
C GLU A 47 4.39 -6.96 1.24
N THR A 48 4.03 -8.23 1.37
CA THR A 48 3.28 -8.97 0.35
C THR A 48 2.08 -9.64 0.99
N PHE A 49 0.90 -9.49 0.38
CA PHE A 49 -0.32 -10.12 0.86
C PHE A 49 -1.15 -10.66 -0.29
N SER A 50 -2.17 -11.46 0.06
CA SER A 50 -3.09 -12.03 -0.92
C SER A 50 -4.42 -11.30 -0.90
N TYR A 51 -5.00 -11.10 -2.08
CA TYR A 51 -6.37 -10.62 -2.26
C TYR A 51 -7.16 -11.62 -3.09
N TYR A 52 -8.49 -11.48 -3.08
CA TYR A 52 -9.38 -12.41 -3.75
C TYR A 52 -10.21 -11.71 -4.82
N THR A 53 -10.34 -12.34 -5.99
CA THR A 53 -11.18 -11.83 -7.10
C THR A 53 -12.06 -12.93 -7.65
N PHE A 54 -13.22 -12.58 -8.22
CA PHE A 54 -14.15 -13.56 -8.78
C PHE A 54 -14.17 -13.57 -10.31
N SER A 55 -14.11 -12.43 -11.01
CA SER A 55 -14.01 -12.40 -12.48
C SER A 55 -13.94 -11.00 -13.11
N GLY A 56 -13.34 -9.99 -12.46
CA GLY A 56 -13.22 -8.68 -13.12
C GLY A 56 -12.45 -7.67 -12.33
N ASN A 57 -13.09 -7.08 -11.32
CA ASN A 57 -12.49 -6.02 -10.52
C ASN A 57 -12.49 -6.37 -9.04
N VAL A 58 -11.45 -5.93 -8.34
CA VAL A 58 -11.39 -5.93 -6.89
C VAL A 58 -11.11 -4.52 -6.40
N SER A 59 -11.85 -4.11 -5.37
CA SER A 59 -11.60 -2.86 -4.67
C SER A 59 -10.84 -3.15 -3.39
N LEU A 60 -9.69 -2.50 -3.24
CA LEU A 60 -8.88 -2.50 -2.03
C LEU A 60 -9.01 -1.14 -1.35
N ASN A 61 -9.50 -1.12 -0.12
CA ASN A 61 -9.48 0.06 0.73
C ASN A 61 -8.09 0.16 1.38
N ILE A 62 -7.44 1.30 1.20
CA ILE A 62 -6.12 1.57 1.75
C ILE A 62 -6.24 2.77 2.69
N GLU A 63 -5.82 2.57 3.92
CA GLU A 63 -5.79 3.61 4.95
C GLU A 63 -4.40 3.75 5.52
N ILE A 64 -4.00 5.00 5.81
CA ILE A 64 -2.82 5.30 6.60
C ILE A 64 -3.24 6.13 7.79
N ASP A 65 -2.96 5.62 8.99
CA ASP A 65 -3.17 6.30 10.26
C ASP A 65 -1.81 6.57 10.92
N SER A 66 -1.59 7.81 11.36
CA SER A 66 -0.39 8.25 12.08
C SER A 66 -0.73 8.60 13.52
N ALA A 67 -1.38 7.70 14.25
CA ALA A 67 -1.80 7.76 15.67
C ALA A 67 -2.72 8.94 16.08
N THR A 68 -2.65 10.06 15.40
CA THR A 68 -3.28 11.34 15.70
C THR A 68 -4.14 11.82 14.53
N HIS A 69 -3.85 11.35 13.30
CA HIS A 69 -4.51 11.80 12.08
C HIS A 69 -4.58 10.67 11.05
N LYS A 70 -5.73 10.57 10.37
CA LYS A 70 -5.87 9.78 9.15
C LYS A 70 -5.25 10.54 7.98
N LEU A 71 -4.17 10.01 7.43
CA LEU A 71 -3.37 10.66 6.38
C LEU A 71 -3.76 10.22 4.96
N LEU A 72 -4.42 9.07 4.86
CA LEU A 72 -4.95 8.53 3.62
C LEU A 72 -6.18 7.67 3.90
N ASP A 73 -7.20 7.82 3.06
CA ASP A 73 -8.35 6.94 2.96
C ASP A 73 -8.75 6.87 1.50
N THR A 74 -8.46 5.76 0.83
CA THR A 74 -8.68 5.65 -0.61
C THR A 74 -9.07 4.25 -1.01
N VAL A 75 -9.69 4.14 -2.18
CA VAL A 75 -9.99 2.87 -2.83
C VAL A 75 -9.12 2.73 -4.07
N VAL A 76 -8.42 1.60 -4.16
CA VAL A 76 -7.71 1.18 -5.37
C VAL A 76 -8.50 0.08 -6.04
N VAL A 77 -8.79 0.26 -7.32
CA VAL A 77 -9.47 -0.76 -8.13
C VAL A 77 -8.42 -1.48 -8.96
N LEU A 78 -8.27 -2.78 -8.72
CA LEU A 78 -7.46 -3.66 -9.56
C LEU A 78 -8.38 -4.42 -10.51
N THR A 79 -7.97 -4.52 -11.76
CA THR A 79 -8.70 -5.22 -12.82
C THR A 79 -8.01 -6.53 -13.17
N GLU A 80 -8.67 -7.38 -13.95
CA GLU A 80 -8.06 -8.59 -14.51
C GLU A 80 -6.82 -8.31 -15.36
N LYS A 81 -6.72 -7.11 -15.97
CA LYS A 81 -5.57 -6.68 -16.77
C LYS A 81 -4.32 -6.41 -15.93
N ASN A 82 -4.49 -6.20 -14.62
CA ASN A 82 -3.37 -6.03 -13.71
C ASN A 82 -2.82 -7.42 -13.36
N GLU A 83 -1.76 -7.87 -14.00
CA GLU A 83 -1.18 -9.22 -13.86
C GLU A 83 -0.32 -9.35 -12.60
N ARG A 84 0.53 -8.35 -12.35
CA ARG A 84 1.44 -8.24 -11.20
C ARG A 84 1.31 -6.86 -10.55
N PRO A 85 0.13 -6.54 -9.96
CA PRO A 85 -0.10 -5.23 -9.38
C PRO A 85 0.81 -4.98 -8.18
N PHE A 86 1.14 -3.71 -7.96
CA PHE A 86 1.83 -3.25 -6.77
C PHE A 86 1.36 -1.86 -6.35
N ILE A 87 1.56 -1.55 -5.08
CA ILE A 87 1.33 -0.22 -4.51
C ILE A 87 2.67 0.30 -3.99
N SER A 88 3.06 1.51 -4.40
CA SER A 88 4.27 2.16 -3.92
C SER A 88 3.95 3.47 -3.22
N PHE A 89 4.52 3.69 -2.03
CA PHE A 89 4.39 4.94 -1.28
C PHE A 89 5.63 5.80 -1.47
N GLU A 90 5.42 7.04 -1.91
CA GLU A 90 6.51 7.99 -2.08
C GLU A 90 7.12 8.35 -0.72
N LYS A 91 8.42 8.68 -0.72
CA LYS A 91 9.08 9.23 0.46
C LYS A 91 8.35 10.50 0.88
N PRO A 92 7.80 10.58 2.10
CA PRO A 92 7.12 11.77 2.51
C PRO A 92 8.09 12.93 2.66
N THR A 93 7.65 14.10 2.19
CA THR A 93 8.36 15.38 2.35
C THR A 93 7.68 16.18 3.46
N GLU A 94 8.46 16.97 4.20
CA GLU A 94 8.09 17.67 5.46
C GLU A 94 6.79 18.49 5.44
N THR A 95 6.21 18.77 4.27
CA THR A 95 5.20 19.83 4.13
C THR A 95 3.74 19.38 4.27
N LYS A 96 3.35 18.09 4.25
CA LYS A 96 1.91 17.77 4.16
C LYS A 96 1.46 16.48 4.85
N CYS A 97 0.34 16.59 5.58
CA CYS A 97 -0.49 15.49 6.09
C CYS A 97 -1.09 14.57 5.01
N LYS A 98 -0.64 14.66 3.75
CA LYS A 98 -1.17 13.88 2.61
C LYS A 98 -0.12 12.90 2.13
N ARG A 99 -0.47 11.62 2.14
CA ARG A 99 0.35 10.54 1.57
C ARG A 99 0.12 10.46 0.07
N LYS A 100 1.22 10.40 -0.68
CA LYS A 100 1.18 10.07 -2.11
C LYS A 100 1.53 8.60 -2.29
N PHE A 101 0.81 7.96 -3.19
CA PHE A 101 1.06 6.59 -3.57
C PHE A 101 0.83 6.42 -5.06
N PHE A 102 1.44 5.39 -5.61
CA PHE A 102 1.34 4.96 -6.99
C PHE A 102 0.82 3.52 -7.02
N VAL A 103 -0.01 3.21 -8.00
CA VAL A 103 -0.45 1.84 -8.29
C VAL A 103 0.07 1.48 -9.66
N GLY A 104 0.87 0.42 -9.73
CA GLY A 104 1.48 -0.05 -10.97
C GLY A 104 1.22 -1.52 -11.20
N ASP A 105 1.74 -2.02 -12.33
CA ASP A 105 1.77 -3.43 -12.68
C ASP A 105 3.14 -3.78 -13.26
N GLU A 106 3.93 -4.57 -12.55
CA GLU A 106 5.29 -4.93 -12.95
C GLU A 106 5.36 -5.62 -14.31
N SER A 107 4.29 -6.32 -14.71
CA SER A 107 4.23 -6.98 -16.02
C SER A 107 4.35 -6.01 -17.20
N LYS A 108 4.09 -4.71 -16.97
CA LYS A 108 4.11 -3.67 -18.00
C LYS A 108 5.45 -2.92 -18.10
N PHE A 109 6.39 -3.17 -17.18
CA PHE A 109 7.67 -2.45 -17.12
C PHE A 109 8.88 -3.29 -17.60
N TYR A 110 8.65 -4.51 -18.08
CA TYR A 110 9.69 -5.28 -18.75
C TYR A 110 9.96 -4.69 -20.15
N ILE A 111 11.01 -3.88 -20.24
CA ILE A 111 11.70 -3.62 -21.50
C ILE A 111 12.68 -4.79 -21.68
N LYS A 112 12.55 -5.52 -22.79
CA LYS A 112 13.51 -6.57 -23.19
C LYS A 112 14.88 -5.96 -23.49
#